data_AF-A0A8H9Y7C3-F1
#
_entry.id   AF-A0A8H9Y7C3-F1
#
_cell.length_a   1.000
_cell.length_b   1.000
_cell.length_c   1.000
_cell.angle_alpha   90.00
_cell.angle_beta   90.00
_cell.angle_gamma   90.00
#
_symmetry.space_group_name_H-M   'P 1'
#
loop_
_entity.id
_entity.type
_entity.pdbx_description
1 polymer ?
#
loop_
_entity_poly.entity_id
_entity_poly.type
_entity_poly.pdbx_seq_one_letter_code
_entity_poly.pdbx_strand_id
1 'polypeptide(L)'
;MECHEVRAVLSARLDGEPVPADTDDDVVDAHLDSCPDCREWYGRAGDIGRVLRLAPVPDTPRPLVLPGLTGDDGPTGDAASAPPPASDLAGQLLAAGGVAGVGRGRALSVALSRVLLGVLALVYLAWGVVLLAGPISGAGAVPGEGAAPVGGAVANAADPGVARMAVDAATVRFAFGAGLVWAALRPRGAAGLLPVFLAMWAFGAGFATRDIVLGYIDAVTVAGLLVHLAAVGAIVWNWLARHHAVAPLRQSWRVITARPVSYSVGDVSRNSSYRPGDPGPGPDL
;
A
#
# COMPACT_ATOMS: atom_id res chain seq x y z
N MET A 1 -34.89 -1.47 9.74
CA MET A 1 -33.71 -2.32 9.54
C MET A 1 -33.65 -3.28 10.71
N GLU A 2 -33.62 -4.57 10.41
CA GLU A 2 -33.68 -5.62 11.42
C GLU A 2 -32.32 -5.83 12.09
N CYS A 3 -32.29 -6.30 13.34
CA CYS A 3 -31.04 -6.50 14.09
C CYS A 3 -30.04 -7.41 13.36
N HIS A 4 -30.52 -8.40 12.58
CA HIS A 4 -29.66 -9.32 11.85
C HIS A 4 -28.96 -8.63 10.66
N GLU A 5 -29.64 -7.73 9.95
CA GLU A 5 -29.08 -6.93 8.86
C GLU A 5 -28.02 -5.98 9.39
N VAL A 6 -28.32 -5.32 10.51
CA VAL A 6 -27.39 -4.40 11.19
C VAL A 6 -26.15 -5.15 11.67
N ARG A 7 -26.29 -6.33 12.28
CA ARG A 7 -25.14 -7.16 12.69
C ARG A 7 -24.30 -7.61 11.50
N ALA A 8 -24.91 -7.95 10.36
CA ALA A 8 -24.16 -8.31 9.15
C ALA A 8 -23.30 -7.13 8.66
N VAL A 9 -23.88 -5.92 8.63
CA VAL A 9 -23.15 -4.71 8.25
C VAL A 9 -22.03 -4.38 9.25
N LEU A 10 -22.30 -4.49 10.55
CA LEU A 10 -21.31 -4.25 11.59
C LEU A 10 -20.18 -5.28 11.57
N SER A 11 -20.47 -6.55 11.26
CA SER A 11 -19.45 -7.58 11.03
C SER A 11 -18.57 -7.20 9.84
N ALA A 12 -19.17 -6.83 8.71
CA ALA A 12 -18.44 -6.37 7.53
C ALA A 12 -17.52 -5.20 7.87
N ARG A 13 -17.96 -4.25 8.70
CA ARG A 13 -17.12 -3.15 9.21
C ARG A 13 -15.94 -3.63 10.05
N LEU A 14 -16.13 -4.61 10.94
CA LEU A 14 -15.06 -5.17 11.78
C LEU A 14 -13.98 -5.90 10.95
N ASP A 15 -14.40 -6.58 9.89
CA ASP A 15 -13.53 -7.32 8.96
C ASP A 15 -12.96 -6.43 7.84
N GLY A 16 -13.42 -5.17 7.77
CA GLY A 16 -13.00 -4.20 6.75
C GLY A 16 -13.50 -4.56 5.34
N GLU A 17 -14.62 -5.26 5.27
CA GLU A 17 -15.41 -5.55 4.09
C GLU A 17 -16.31 -4.34 3.72
N PRO A 18 -16.61 -4.13 2.43
CA PRO A 18 -17.51 -3.09 1.99
C PRO A 18 -18.93 -3.47 2.37
N VAL A 19 -19.63 -2.46 2.87
CA VAL A 19 -21.05 -2.54 3.12
C VAL A 19 -21.79 -2.46 1.76
N PRO A 20 -22.91 -3.18 1.58
CA PRO A 20 -23.76 -3.04 0.39
C PRO A 20 -24.09 -1.56 0.09
N ALA A 21 -24.11 -1.19 -1.20
CA ALA A 21 -24.23 0.21 -1.64
C ALA A 21 -25.60 0.85 -1.33
N ASP A 22 -26.61 0.01 -1.09
CA ASP A 22 -27.96 0.37 -0.68
C ASP A 22 -28.12 0.52 0.84
N THR A 23 -27.12 0.13 1.62
CA THR A 23 -27.13 0.32 3.06
C THR A 23 -26.61 1.71 3.41
N ASP A 24 -27.50 2.51 4.02
CA ASP A 24 -27.12 3.78 4.60
C ASP A 24 -26.41 3.56 5.95
N ASP A 25 -25.13 3.97 6.02
CA ASP A 25 -24.31 3.90 7.23
C ASP A 25 -24.98 4.65 8.40
N ASP A 26 -25.69 5.75 8.11
CA ASP A 26 -26.33 6.60 9.13
C ASP A 26 -27.52 5.85 9.78
N VAL A 27 -28.23 5.01 9.04
CA VAL A 27 -29.35 4.20 9.55
C VAL A 27 -28.83 3.04 10.41
N VAL A 28 -27.69 2.46 10.06
CA VAL A 28 -27.02 1.42 10.84
C VAL A 28 -26.52 2.00 12.17
N ASP A 29 -25.93 3.19 12.15
CA ASP A 29 -25.45 3.88 13.34
C ASP A 29 -26.61 4.27 14.26
N ALA A 30 -27.71 4.79 13.71
CA ALA A 30 -28.93 5.08 14.46
C ALA A 30 -29.54 3.82 15.11
N HIS A 31 -29.49 2.66 14.43
CA HIS A 31 -29.93 1.40 15.03
C HIS A 31 -29.00 0.94 16.15
N LEU A 32 -27.69 1.06 15.98
CA LEU A 32 -26.71 0.73 17.02
C LEU A 32 -26.89 1.62 18.27
N ASP A 33 -27.23 2.90 18.07
CA ASP A 33 -27.51 3.82 19.17
C ASP A 33 -28.82 3.52 19.91
N SER A 34 -29.82 2.94 19.22
CA SER A 34 -31.13 2.64 19.82
C SER A 34 -31.25 1.20 20.35
N CYS A 35 -30.52 0.23 19.82
CA CYS A 35 -30.63 -1.18 20.17
C CYS A 35 -29.53 -1.66 21.15
N PRO A 36 -29.84 -1.99 22.42
CA PRO A 36 -28.85 -2.48 23.39
C PRO A 36 -28.19 -3.80 22.99
N ASP A 37 -28.95 -4.72 22.40
CA ASP A 37 -28.44 -6.04 22.01
C ASP A 37 -27.38 -5.95 20.91
N CYS A 38 -27.56 -5.03 19.96
CA CYS A 38 -26.59 -4.79 18.89
C CYS A 38 -25.31 -4.12 19.43
N ARG A 39 -25.40 -3.24 20.44
CA ARG A 39 -24.21 -2.66 21.11
C ARG A 39 -23.40 -3.71 21.85
N GLU A 40 -24.07 -4.55 22.64
CA GLU A 40 -23.39 -5.60 23.41
C GLU A 40 -22.71 -6.60 22.48
N TRP A 41 -23.42 -7.02 21.42
CA TRP A 41 -22.86 -7.89 20.40
C TRP A 41 -21.62 -7.28 19.73
N TYR A 42 -21.71 -6.01 19.31
CA TYR A 42 -20.61 -5.33 18.60
C TYR A 42 -19.37 -5.14 19.50
N GLY A 43 -19.58 -4.80 20.78
CA GLY A 43 -18.50 -4.73 21.76
C GLY A 43 -17.78 -6.07 21.94
N ARG A 44 -18.55 -7.16 22.12
CA ARG A 44 -18.00 -8.52 22.28
C ARG A 44 -17.22 -8.98 21.04
N ALA A 45 -17.76 -8.72 19.84
CA ALA A 45 -17.09 -9.04 18.58
C ALA A 45 -15.77 -8.26 18.44
N GLY A 46 -15.75 -6.98 18.81
CA GLY A 46 -14.53 -6.15 18.81
C GLY A 46 -13.45 -6.65 19.76
N ASP A 47 -13.84 -7.11 20.96
CA ASP A 47 -12.91 -7.65 21.95
C ASP A 47 -12.25 -8.96 21.48
N ILE A 48 -13.02 -9.87 20.85
CA ILE A 48 -12.46 -11.09 20.24
C ILE A 48 -11.43 -10.73 19.17
N GLY A 49 -11.77 -9.79 18.27
CA GLY A 49 -10.84 -9.33 17.25
C GLY A 49 -9.56 -8.71 17.82
N ARG A 50 -9.64 -8.05 18.98
CA ARG A 50 -8.46 -7.52 19.69
C ARG A 50 -7.59 -8.65 20.25
N VAL A 51 -8.20 -9.64 20.91
CA VAL A 51 -7.49 -10.81 21.44
C VAL A 51 -6.77 -11.55 20.32
N LEU A 52 -7.43 -11.83 19.19
CA LEU A 52 -6.81 -12.55 18.07
C LEU A 52 -5.64 -11.79 17.43
N ARG A 53 -5.70 -10.45 17.39
CA ARG A 53 -4.62 -9.62 16.80
C ARG A 53 -3.42 -9.42 17.72
N LEU A 54 -3.64 -9.45 19.03
CA LEU A 54 -2.61 -9.16 20.04
C LEU A 54 -2.12 -10.42 20.75
N ALA A 55 -2.77 -11.57 20.58
CA ALA A 55 -2.33 -12.82 21.16
C ALA A 55 -0.95 -13.19 20.60
N PRO A 56 0.05 -13.44 21.48
CA PRO A 56 1.34 -13.93 21.04
C PRO A 56 1.17 -15.28 20.37
N VAL A 57 1.79 -15.47 19.20
CA VAL A 57 1.87 -16.79 18.56
C VAL A 57 2.81 -17.63 19.43
N PRO A 58 2.36 -18.77 19.98
CA PRO A 58 3.23 -19.62 20.78
C PRO A 58 4.40 -20.14 19.94
N ASP A 59 5.60 -20.16 20.52
CA ASP A 59 6.83 -20.61 19.84
C ASP A 59 6.78 -22.08 19.41
N THR A 60 5.90 -22.87 20.03
CA THR A 60 5.63 -24.25 19.66
C THR A 60 4.34 -24.33 18.84
N PRO A 61 4.40 -24.73 17.55
CA PRO A 61 3.20 -24.94 16.75
C PRO A 61 2.38 -26.06 17.40
N ARG A 62 1.25 -25.69 18.01
CA ARG A 62 0.28 -26.64 18.56
C ARG A 62 -0.63 -27.10 17.42
N PRO A 63 -0.78 -28.41 17.18
CA PRO A 63 -1.76 -28.91 16.24
C PRO A 63 -3.15 -28.35 16.58
N LEU A 64 -3.82 -27.81 15.57
CA LEU A 64 -5.17 -27.25 15.70
C LEU A 64 -6.14 -28.44 15.80
N VAL A 65 -6.48 -28.84 17.02
CA VAL A 65 -7.50 -29.86 17.28
C VAL A 65 -8.85 -29.15 17.30
N LEU A 66 -9.59 -29.22 16.19
CA LEU A 66 -10.96 -28.72 16.11
C LEU A 66 -11.93 -29.83 16.53
N PRO A 67 -12.67 -29.68 17.64
CA PRO A 67 -13.64 -30.68 18.07
C PRO A 67 -14.72 -30.86 16.98
N GLY A 68 -14.92 -32.09 16.51
CA GLY A 68 -15.98 -32.44 15.55
C GLY A 68 -15.59 -32.55 14.07
N LEU A 69 -14.32 -32.34 13.69
CA LEU A 69 -13.84 -32.58 12.32
C LEU A 69 -12.99 -33.86 12.17
N THR A 70 -12.50 -34.43 13.27
CA THR A 70 -11.94 -35.78 13.28
C THR A 70 -13.07 -36.73 13.59
N GLY A 71 -13.67 -37.32 12.55
CA GLY A 71 -14.65 -38.39 12.70
C GLY A 71 -14.08 -39.51 13.57
N ASP A 72 -14.88 -39.96 14.52
CA ASP A 72 -14.59 -41.03 15.48
C ASP A 72 -14.72 -42.43 14.86
N ASP A 73 -14.25 -42.60 13.62
CA ASP A 73 -14.24 -43.88 12.93
C ASP A 73 -12.80 -44.33 12.71
N GLY A 74 -12.19 -44.89 13.75
CA GLY A 74 -11.12 -45.87 13.55
C GLY A 74 -11.75 -47.22 13.18
N PRO A 75 -11.20 -47.94 12.19
CA PRO A 75 -10.15 -48.88 12.61
C PRO A 75 -8.99 -49.05 11.61
N THR A 76 -7.80 -49.21 12.21
CA THR A 76 -6.63 -50.02 11.78
C THR A 76 -6.20 -50.03 10.30
N GLY A 77 -4.97 -49.57 10.05
CA GLY A 77 -4.15 -50.07 8.93
C GLY A 77 -3.48 -48.99 8.10
N ASP A 78 -2.19 -48.81 8.37
CA ASP A 78 -1.10 -48.39 7.47
C ASP A 78 -1.12 -47.02 6.73
N ALA A 79 -0.04 -46.29 7.01
CA ALA A 79 0.66 -45.35 6.15
C ALA A 79 -0.02 -44.01 5.74
N ALA A 80 0.33 -42.97 6.50
CA ALA A 80 0.86 -41.71 5.98
C ALA A 80 0.06 -41.00 4.85
N SER A 81 -1.17 -40.58 5.13
CA SER A 81 -1.75 -39.44 4.43
C SER A 81 -1.12 -38.16 5.00
N ALA A 82 -0.03 -37.71 4.38
CA ALA A 82 0.52 -36.38 4.61
C ALA A 82 -0.58 -35.33 4.43
N PRO A 83 -0.62 -34.27 5.25
CA PRO A 83 -1.57 -33.18 5.02
C PRO A 83 -1.38 -32.63 3.60
N PRO A 84 -2.45 -32.31 2.85
CA PRO A 84 -2.33 -31.79 1.50
C PRO A 84 -1.45 -30.53 1.51
N PRO A 85 -0.61 -30.32 0.47
CA PRO A 85 0.25 -29.14 0.40
C PRO A 85 -0.64 -27.89 0.44
N ALA A 86 -0.23 -26.86 1.17
CA ALA A 86 -0.99 -25.61 1.36
C ALA A 86 -1.44 -24.93 0.04
N SER A 87 -0.83 -25.28 -1.10
CA SER A 87 -1.24 -24.89 -2.45
C SER A 87 -2.63 -25.40 -2.85
N ASP A 88 -3.04 -26.56 -2.34
CA ASP A 88 -4.30 -27.21 -2.71
C ASP A 88 -5.50 -26.55 -2.00
N LEU A 89 -5.30 -26.12 -0.75
CA LEU A 89 -6.27 -25.33 0.00
C LEU A 89 -6.43 -23.92 -0.63
N ALA A 90 -5.33 -23.31 -1.08
CA ALA A 90 -5.38 -22.04 -1.81
C ALA A 90 -6.14 -22.18 -3.15
N GLY A 91 -5.96 -23.29 -3.85
CA GLY A 91 -6.73 -23.63 -5.06
C GLY A 91 -8.22 -23.81 -4.78
N GLN A 92 -8.59 -24.52 -3.71
CA GLN A 92 -9.98 -24.71 -3.29
C GLN A 92 -10.65 -23.42 -2.81
N LEU A 93 -9.94 -22.54 -2.11
CA LEU A 93 -10.44 -21.22 -1.69
C LEU A 93 -10.63 -20.26 -2.87
N LEU A 94 -9.80 -20.37 -3.92
CA LEU A 94 -9.97 -19.61 -5.16
C LEU A 94 -11.13 -20.14 -6.02
N ALA A 95 -11.38 -21.46 -6.00
CA ALA A 95 -12.48 -22.10 -6.71
C ALA A 95 -13.84 -21.88 -6.02
N ALA A 96 -13.85 -21.79 -4.68
CA ALA A 96 -15.02 -21.40 -3.89
C ALA A 96 -15.26 -19.89 -4.00
N GLY A 97 -15.75 -19.42 -5.14
CA GLY A 97 -15.94 -18.02 -5.53
C GLY A 97 -16.89 -17.15 -4.68
N GLY A 98 -17.14 -17.47 -3.42
CA GLY A 98 -18.09 -16.75 -2.53
C GLY A 98 -17.57 -15.43 -1.93
N VAL A 99 -16.25 -15.23 -1.84
CA VAL A 99 -15.62 -14.02 -1.24
C VAL A 99 -14.99 -13.08 -2.29
N ALA A 100 -15.19 -13.39 -3.57
CA ALA A 100 -14.35 -12.84 -4.65
C ALA A 100 -14.69 -11.40 -5.06
N GLY A 101 -15.86 -10.84 -4.71
CA GLY A 101 -16.27 -9.50 -5.18
C GLY A 101 -15.63 -8.34 -4.40
N VAL A 102 -15.44 -8.55 -3.10
CA VAL A 102 -15.06 -7.54 -2.12
C VAL A 102 -13.55 -7.37 -1.98
N GLY A 103 -12.80 -8.48 -1.96
CA GLY A 103 -11.33 -8.46 -1.94
C GLY A 103 -10.71 -8.00 -3.27
N ARG A 104 -11.51 -7.99 -4.36
CA ARG A 104 -11.03 -7.70 -5.72
C ARG A 104 -10.51 -6.28 -5.86
N GLY A 105 -11.19 -5.28 -5.29
CA GLY A 105 -10.75 -3.88 -5.39
C GLY A 105 -9.42 -3.61 -4.67
N ARG A 106 -9.20 -4.24 -3.51
CA ARG A 106 -7.98 -4.11 -2.71
C ARG A 106 -6.83 -4.93 -3.30
N ALA A 107 -7.12 -6.14 -3.79
CA ALA A 107 -6.16 -6.93 -4.55
C ALA A 107 -5.76 -6.22 -5.86
N LEU A 108 -6.70 -5.55 -6.53
CA LEU A 108 -6.47 -4.78 -7.74
C LEU A 108 -5.61 -3.54 -7.49
N SER A 109 -5.85 -2.77 -6.41
CA SER A 109 -5.03 -1.58 -6.12
C SER A 109 -3.57 -1.93 -5.81
N VAL A 110 -3.33 -3.04 -5.10
CA VAL A 110 -2.00 -3.59 -4.84
C VAL A 110 -1.39 -4.20 -6.11
N ALA A 111 -2.18 -4.87 -6.95
CA ALA A 111 -1.69 -5.39 -8.23
C ALA A 111 -1.27 -4.24 -9.16
N LEU A 112 -2.09 -3.20 -9.30
CA LEU A 112 -1.82 -2.01 -10.10
C LEU A 112 -0.58 -1.26 -9.60
N SER A 113 -0.41 -1.12 -8.28
CA SER A 113 0.79 -0.48 -7.72
C SER A 113 2.05 -1.24 -8.08
N ARG A 114 2.01 -2.58 -8.05
CA ARG A 114 3.14 -3.44 -8.42
C ARG A 114 3.46 -3.38 -9.91
N VAL A 115 2.43 -3.37 -10.76
CA VAL A 115 2.60 -3.17 -12.21
C VAL A 115 3.23 -1.81 -12.48
N LEU A 116 2.75 -0.74 -11.84
CA LEU A 116 3.32 0.60 -11.99
C LEU A 116 4.78 0.66 -11.55
N LEU A 117 5.13 0.08 -10.39
CA LEU A 117 6.52 -0.03 -9.94
C LEU A 117 7.39 -0.82 -10.93
N GLY A 118 6.86 -1.91 -11.49
CA GLY A 118 7.53 -2.69 -12.52
C GLY A 118 7.76 -1.90 -13.81
N VAL A 119 6.76 -1.17 -14.29
CA VAL A 119 6.87 -0.30 -15.47
C VAL A 119 7.90 0.80 -15.24
N LEU A 120 7.85 1.49 -14.09
CA LEU A 120 8.84 2.51 -13.76
C LEU A 120 10.25 1.93 -13.64
N ALA A 121 10.39 0.72 -13.08
CA ALA A 121 11.67 0.03 -13.06
C ALA A 121 12.21 -0.21 -14.47
N LEU A 122 11.38 -0.70 -15.40
CA LEU A 122 11.77 -0.86 -16.80
C LEU A 122 12.18 0.47 -17.45
N VAL A 123 11.47 1.57 -17.14
CA VAL A 123 11.86 2.91 -17.60
C VAL A 123 13.24 3.30 -17.09
N TYR A 124 13.55 3.09 -15.80
CA TYR A 124 14.89 3.37 -15.26
C TYR A 124 15.97 2.50 -15.90
N LEU A 125 15.71 1.21 -16.09
CA LEU A 125 16.66 0.30 -16.74
C LEU A 125 16.92 0.70 -18.19
N ALA A 126 15.87 0.99 -18.95
CA ALA A 126 15.97 1.46 -20.33
C ALA A 126 16.74 2.79 -20.39
N TRP A 127 16.48 3.72 -19.47
CA TRP A 127 17.21 4.98 -19.41
C TRP A 127 18.68 4.77 -19.06
N GLY A 128 19.02 3.86 -18.14
CA GLY A 128 20.40 3.46 -17.89
C GLY A 128 21.10 2.93 -19.13
N VAL A 129 20.42 2.10 -19.92
CA VAL A 129 20.94 1.60 -21.21
C VAL A 129 21.13 2.74 -22.22
N VAL A 130 20.16 3.66 -22.33
CA VAL A 130 20.28 4.83 -23.21
C VAL A 130 21.43 5.74 -22.81
N LEU A 131 21.75 5.88 -21.51
CA LEU A 131 22.92 6.65 -21.09
C LEU A 131 24.25 6.00 -21.51
N LEU A 132 24.30 4.68 -21.64
CA LEU A 132 25.50 3.95 -22.08
C LEU A 132 25.62 3.83 -23.61
N ALA A 133 24.49 3.62 -24.28
CA ALA A 133 24.42 3.26 -25.69
C ALA A 133 23.88 4.37 -26.59
N GLY A 134 23.13 5.32 -26.06
CA GLY A 134 22.47 6.41 -26.79
C GLY A 134 23.43 7.54 -27.15
N PRO A 135 23.11 8.36 -28.17
CA PRO A 135 24.01 9.39 -28.68
C PRO A 135 24.27 10.45 -27.60
N ILE A 136 25.53 10.55 -27.13
CA ILE A 136 25.96 11.65 -26.27
C ILE A 136 26.02 12.89 -27.19
N SER A 137 25.15 13.86 -26.97
CA SER A 137 25.21 15.17 -27.63
C SER A 137 26.54 15.83 -27.25
N GLY A 138 27.53 15.71 -28.13
CA GLY A 138 28.92 16.10 -27.89
C GLY A 138 29.97 15.11 -28.46
N ALA A 139 29.58 13.87 -28.75
CA ALA A 139 30.39 12.99 -29.58
C ALA A 139 30.24 13.45 -31.03
N GLY A 140 31.27 14.14 -31.55
CA GLY A 140 31.33 14.53 -32.95
C GLY A 140 31.20 13.28 -33.82
N ALA A 141 30.01 13.02 -34.35
CA ALA A 141 29.85 12.15 -35.49
C ALA A 141 30.58 12.85 -36.64
N VAL A 142 31.79 12.38 -36.96
CA VAL A 142 32.46 12.75 -38.20
C VAL A 142 31.59 12.20 -39.32
N PRO A 143 30.95 13.04 -40.14
CA PRO A 143 30.13 12.54 -41.23
C PRO A 143 31.07 11.98 -42.30
N GLY A 144 31.19 10.64 -42.40
CA GLY A 144 31.98 10.02 -43.47
C GLY A 144 32.42 8.57 -43.30
N GLU A 145 32.46 8.00 -42.09
CA GLU A 145 32.93 6.61 -41.90
C GLU A 145 31.74 5.66 -41.68
N GLY A 146 31.41 4.89 -42.72
CA GLY A 146 30.25 4.00 -42.82
C GLY A 146 30.32 2.71 -41.99
N ALA A 147 30.84 2.75 -40.77
CA ALA A 147 30.74 1.65 -39.82
C ALA A 147 29.98 2.12 -38.58
N ALA A 148 28.88 1.46 -38.25
CA ALA A 148 28.18 1.69 -36.98
C ALA A 148 29.20 1.46 -35.84
N PRO A 149 29.53 2.48 -35.03
CA PRO A 149 30.58 2.35 -34.04
C PRO A 149 30.20 1.24 -33.05
N VAL A 150 31.03 0.20 -33.01
CA VAL A 150 30.87 -0.93 -32.10
C VAL A 150 31.19 -0.46 -30.68
N GLY A 151 30.31 -0.69 -29.72
CA GLY A 151 30.56 -0.41 -28.29
C GLY A 151 29.72 0.69 -27.64
N GLY A 152 28.83 1.39 -28.37
CA GLY A 152 27.93 2.40 -27.78
C GLY A 152 28.63 3.72 -27.42
N ALA A 153 27.86 4.75 -27.06
CA ALA A 153 28.40 6.11 -26.99
C ALA A 153 29.46 6.33 -25.90
N VAL A 154 29.43 5.57 -24.80
CA VAL A 154 30.49 5.62 -23.77
C VAL A 154 31.82 5.08 -24.30
N ALA A 155 31.80 4.01 -25.10
CA ALA A 155 33.02 3.45 -25.71
C ALA A 155 33.57 4.35 -26.83
N ASN A 156 32.71 5.17 -27.42
CA ASN A 156 33.03 6.06 -28.53
C ASN A 156 33.12 7.54 -28.11
N ALA A 157 33.15 7.82 -26.80
CA ALA A 157 33.24 9.17 -26.28
C ALA A 157 34.64 9.74 -26.51
N ALA A 158 34.73 10.88 -27.20
CA ALA A 158 35.99 11.58 -27.45
C ALA A 158 36.65 12.12 -26.17
N ASP A 159 35.84 12.42 -25.15
CA ASP A 159 36.30 12.87 -23.83
C ASP A 159 36.04 11.80 -22.75
N PRO A 160 37.11 11.25 -22.11
CA PRO A 160 36.99 10.31 -21.01
C PRO A 160 36.17 10.82 -19.81
N GLY A 161 36.15 12.14 -19.56
CA GLY A 161 35.39 12.73 -18.47
C GLY A 161 33.88 12.56 -18.65
N VAL A 162 33.39 12.82 -19.86
CA VAL A 162 31.97 12.65 -20.21
C VAL A 162 31.56 11.18 -20.14
N ALA A 163 32.43 10.27 -20.59
CA ALA A 163 32.21 8.83 -20.47
C ALA A 163 32.01 8.40 -19.01
N ARG A 164 32.85 8.89 -18.10
CA ARG A 164 32.75 8.57 -16.66
C ARG A 164 31.46 9.10 -16.04
N MET A 165 31.08 10.34 -16.33
CA MET A 165 29.83 10.92 -15.83
C MET A 165 28.59 10.15 -16.34
N ALA A 166 28.61 9.70 -17.60
CA ALA A 166 27.54 8.88 -18.16
C ALA A 166 27.44 7.51 -17.46
N VAL A 167 28.58 6.86 -17.18
CA VAL A 167 28.64 5.58 -16.43
C VAL A 167 28.11 5.77 -15.00
N ASP A 168 28.54 6.81 -14.30
CA ASP A 168 28.07 7.11 -12.94
C ASP A 168 26.55 7.37 -12.93
N ALA A 169 26.05 8.14 -13.91
CA ALA A 169 24.62 8.39 -14.06
C ALA A 169 23.85 7.08 -14.34
N ALA A 170 24.32 6.25 -15.27
CA ALA A 170 23.72 4.96 -15.59
C ALA A 170 23.68 4.03 -14.38
N THR A 171 24.77 3.96 -13.61
CA THR A 171 24.86 3.15 -12.39
C THR A 171 23.74 3.52 -11.40
N VAL A 172 23.49 4.81 -11.20
CA VAL A 172 22.39 5.29 -10.36
C VAL A 172 21.02 4.90 -10.92
N ARG A 173 20.81 4.95 -12.25
CA ARG A 173 19.54 4.54 -12.88
C ARG A 173 19.29 3.04 -12.69
N PHE A 174 20.31 2.21 -12.88
CA PHE A 174 20.20 0.78 -12.64
C PHE A 174 19.91 0.46 -11.17
N ALA A 175 20.56 1.15 -10.23
CA ALA A 175 20.30 0.98 -8.81
C ALA A 175 18.85 1.30 -8.45
N PHE A 176 18.29 2.41 -8.97
CA PHE A 176 16.88 2.74 -8.77
C PHE A 176 15.93 1.74 -9.43
N GLY A 177 16.23 1.31 -10.65
CA GLY A 177 15.48 0.25 -11.33
C GLY A 177 15.43 -1.03 -10.49
N ALA A 178 16.57 -1.50 -10.00
CA ALA A 178 16.66 -2.68 -9.14
C ALA A 178 15.90 -2.51 -7.81
N GLY A 179 16.00 -1.33 -7.18
CA GLY A 179 15.24 -1.00 -5.98
C GLY A 179 13.73 -1.05 -6.20
N LEU A 180 13.24 -0.54 -7.33
CA LEU A 180 11.81 -0.59 -7.70
C LEU A 180 11.34 -2.00 -8.05
N VAL A 181 12.17 -2.82 -8.73
CA VAL A 181 11.87 -4.26 -8.92
C VAL A 181 11.74 -4.94 -7.56
N TRP A 182 12.68 -4.71 -6.64
CA TRP A 182 12.61 -5.27 -5.31
C TRP A 182 11.36 -4.81 -4.55
N ALA A 183 10.98 -3.55 -4.65
CA ALA A 183 9.75 -3.02 -4.08
C ALA A 183 8.49 -3.68 -4.67
N ALA A 184 8.48 -3.94 -5.98
CA ALA A 184 7.39 -4.62 -6.67
C ALA A 184 7.27 -6.11 -6.28
N LEU A 185 8.39 -6.77 -5.96
CA LEU A 185 8.44 -8.15 -5.49
C LEU A 185 8.14 -8.28 -3.98
N ARG A 186 8.57 -7.30 -3.18
CA ARG A 186 8.39 -7.27 -1.72
C ARG A 186 7.75 -5.94 -1.27
N PRO A 187 6.42 -5.79 -1.41
CA PRO A 187 5.71 -4.55 -1.07
C PRO A 187 5.89 -4.09 0.39
N ARG A 188 6.20 -5.02 1.30
CA ARG A 188 6.54 -4.75 2.71
C ARG A 188 7.75 -3.82 2.86
N GLY A 189 8.72 -3.92 1.96
CA GLY A 189 9.97 -3.18 2.01
C GLY A 189 9.94 -1.83 1.29
N ALA A 190 8.90 -1.55 0.48
CA ALA A 190 8.83 -0.35 -0.36
C ALA A 190 8.90 0.96 0.46
N ALA A 191 8.35 0.96 1.68
CA ALA A 191 8.39 2.12 2.58
C ALA A 191 9.81 2.59 2.89
N GLY A 192 10.78 1.66 2.96
CA GLY A 192 12.18 1.98 3.22
C GLY A 192 12.87 2.73 2.09
N LEU A 193 12.34 2.66 0.86
CA LEU A 193 12.90 3.38 -0.30
C LEU A 193 12.38 4.81 -0.42
N LEU A 194 11.27 5.14 0.25
CA LEU A 194 10.62 6.43 0.12
C LEU A 194 11.56 7.62 0.44
N PRO A 195 12.35 7.63 1.55
CA PRO A 195 13.23 8.75 1.84
C PRO A 195 14.28 8.98 0.74
N VAL A 196 14.79 7.91 0.13
CA VAL A 196 15.82 7.99 -0.92
C VAL A 196 15.24 8.61 -2.19
N PHE A 197 14.12 8.10 -2.69
CA PHE A 197 13.48 8.63 -3.90
C PHE A 197 12.93 10.05 -3.69
N LEU A 198 12.37 10.32 -2.51
CA LEU A 198 11.88 11.65 -2.16
C LEU A 198 13.02 12.67 -2.09
N ALA A 199 14.13 12.34 -1.42
CA ALA A 199 15.30 13.22 -1.35
C ALA A 199 15.87 13.47 -2.75
N MET A 200 16.06 12.41 -3.55
CA MET A 200 16.53 12.54 -4.93
C MET A 200 15.64 13.48 -5.76
N TRP A 201 14.32 13.31 -5.69
CA TRP A 201 13.39 14.19 -6.38
C TRP A 201 13.46 15.64 -5.86
N ALA A 202 13.49 15.85 -4.54
CA ALA A 202 13.52 17.18 -3.93
C ALA A 202 14.80 17.95 -4.29
N PHE A 203 15.97 17.32 -4.18
CA PHE A 203 17.23 17.93 -4.60
C PHE A 203 17.26 18.17 -6.11
N GLY A 204 16.77 17.20 -6.91
CA GLY A 204 16.64 17.36 -8.36
C GLY A 204 15.76 18.55 -8.75
N ALA A 205 14.63 18.74 -8.08
CA ALA A 205 13.75 19.89 -8.28
C ALA A 205 14.44 21.21 -7.90
N GLY A 206 15.26 21.21 -6.84
CA GLY A 206 16.09 22.35 -6.46
C GLY A 206 17.11 22.73 -7.54
N PHE A 207 17.84 21.75 -8.09
CA PHE A 207 18.78 21.99 -9.19
C PHE A 207 18.05 22.44 -10.47
N ALA A 208 16.90 21.85 -10.79
CA ALA A 208 16.08 22.30 -11.91
C ALA A 208 15.61 23.75 -11.75
N THR A 209 15.33 24.19 -10.51
CA THR A 209 14.98 25.59 -10.23
C THR A 209 16.14 26.54 -10.58
N ARG A 210 17.38 26.17 -10.25
CA ARG A 210 18.58 26.91 -10.68
C ARG A 210 18.65 26.97 -12.21
N ASP A 211 18.46 25.85 -12.89
CA ASP A 211 18.58 25.80 -14.35
C ASP A 211 17.48 26.62 -15.05
N ILE A 212 16.28 26.71 -14.47
CA ILE A 212 15.22 27.63 -14.91
C ILE A 212 15.69 29.08 -14.81
N VAL A 213 16.24 29.48 -13.65
CA VAL A 213 16.70 30.86 -13.42
C VAL A 213 17.84 31.23 -14.37
N LEU A 214 18.72 30.28 -14.67
CA LEU A 214 19.84 30.48 -15.58
C LEU A 214 19.49 30.28 -17.07
N GLY A 215 18.27 29.84 -17.38
CA GLY A 215 17.83 29.59 -18.76
C GLY A 215 18.40 28.32 -19.41
N TYR A 216 18.91 27.38 -18.61
CA TYR A 216 19.49 26.11 -19.07
C TYR A 216 18.52 24.93 -19.02
N ILE A 217 17.21 25.19 -18.91
CA ILE A 217 16.23 24.11 -18.80
C ILE A 217 16.13 23.31 -20.10
N ASP A 218 16.26 21.99 -19.97
CA ASP A 218 16.12 21.04 -21.06
C ASP A 218 14.93 20.09 -20.83
N ALA A 219 14.31 19.62 -21.92
CA ALA A 219 13.16 18.73 -21.88
C ALA A 219 13.48 17.39 -21.22
N VAL A 220 14.72 16.88 -21.37
CA VAL A 220 15.15 15.62 -20.76
C VAL A 220 15.25 15.77 -19.25
N THR A 221 15.73 16.91 -18.76
CA THR A 221 15.78 17.22 -17.32
C THR A 221 14.38 17.23 -16.71
N VAL A 222 13.42 17.88 -17.37
CA VAL A 222 12.02 17.93 -16.91
C VAL A 222 11.37 16.54 -16.92
N ALA A 223 11.50 15.79 -18.01
CA ALA A 223 10.99 14.42 -18.12
C ALA A 223 11.58 13.53 -17.03
N GLY A 224 12.87 13.69 -16.74
CA GLY A 224 13.54 12.99 -15.65
C GLY A 224 12.95 13.27 -14.28
N LEU A 225 12.72 14.54 -13.97
CA LEU A 225 12.11 14.96 -12.71
C LEU A 225 10.69 14.39 -12.55
N LEU A 226 9.92 14.31 -13.63
CA LEU A 226 8.59 13.70 -13.63
C LEU A 226 8.64 12.19 -13.37
N VAL A 227 9.61 11.47 -13.95
CA VAL A 227 9.81 10.04 -13.68
C VAL A 227 10.19 9.80 -12.21
N HIS A 228 11.03 10.66 -11.63
CA HIS A 228 11.36 10.61 -10.20
C HIS A 228 10.11 10.86 -9.32
N LEU A 229 9.28 11.84 -9.68
CA LEU A 229 8.03 12.12 -8.97
C LEU A 229 7.05 10.95 -9.05
N ALA A 230 6.91 10.36 -10.24
CA ALA A 230 6.06 9.20 -10.46
C ALA A 230 6.51 8.00 -9.61
N ALA A 231 7.83 7.79 -9.43
CA ALA A 231 8.36 6.77 -8.54
C ALA A 231 8.00 7.03 -7.07
N VAL A 232 8.12 8.27 -6.60
CA VAL A 232 7.67 8.66 -5.25
C VAL A 232 6.17 8.36 -5.08
N GLY A 233 5.35 8.80 -6.04
CA GLY A 233 3.91 8.57 -6.05
C GLY A 233 3.56 7.07 -6.05
N ALA A 234 4.26 6.26 -6.82
CA ALA A 234 4.05 4.81 -6.87
C ALA A 234 4.43 4.12 -5.54
N ILE A 235 5.51 4.53 -4.89
CA ILE A 235 5.92 4.02 -3.58
C ILE A 235 4.88 4.40 -2.51
N VAL A 236 4.46 5.66 -2.50
CA VAL A 236 3.42 6.17 -1.59
C VAL A 236 2.11 5.43 -1.82
N TRP A 237 1.67 5.29 -3.08
CA TRP A 237 0.48 4.53 -3.42
C TRP A 237 0.57 3.08 -2.93
N ASN A 238 1.70 2.40 -3.17
CA ASN A 238 1.91 1.04 -2.68
C ASN A 238 1.86 0.95 -1.15
N TRP A 239 2.39 1.95 -0.44
CA TRP A 239 2.31 2.05 1.01
C TRP A 239 0.86 2.26 1.49
N LEU A 240 0.12 3.19 0.88
CA LEU A 240 -1.30 3.45 1.20
C LEU A 240 -2.22 2.28 0.85
N ALA A 241 -1.96 1.57 -0.25
CA ALA A 241 -2.73 0.38 -0.62
C ALA A 241 -2.53 -0.78 0.37
N ARG A 242 -1.39 -0.77 1.09
CA ARG A 242 -1.00 -1.82 2.04
C ARG A 242 -1.38 -1.50 3.48
N HIS A 243 -1.13 -0.27 3.95
CA HIS A 243 -1.56 0.16 5.27
C HIS A 243 -3.04 0.50 5.22
N HIS A 244 -3.81 0.12 6.23
CA HIS A 244 -5.25 0.39 6.33
C HIS A 244 -5.64 1.89 6.28
N ALA A 245 -4.72 2.80 5.97
CA ALA A 245 -4.79 4.25 6.00
C ALA A 245 -5.97 4.86 5.24
N VAL A 246 -6.56 4.18 4.25
CA VAL A 246 -7.72 4.74 3.52
C VAL A 246 -8.97 4.86 4.41
N ALA A 247 -9.17 3.93 5.37
CA ALA A 247 -10.29 4.00 6.30
C ALA A 247 -10.10 5.08 7.40
N PRO A 248 -8.95 5.16 8.10
CA PRO A 248 -8.62 6.24 9.01
C PRO A 248 -8.58 7.61 8.33
N LEU A 249 -8.04 7.74 7.11
CA LEU A 249 -8.02 9.03 6.40
C LEU A 249 -9.42 9.49 6.02
N ARG A 250 -10.33 8.58 5.62
CA ARG A 250 -11.74 8.91 5.44
C ARG A 250 -12.39 9.35 6.75
N GLN A 251 -12.04 8.71 7.86
CA GLN A 251 -12.55 9.05 9.19
C GLN A 251 -12.01 10.41 9.67
N SER A 252 -10.72 10.69 9.50
CA SER A 252 -10.10 11.99 9.75
C SER A 252 -10.64 13.08 8.83
N TRP A 253 -10.91 12.76 7.56
CA TRP A 253 -11.56 13.69 6.63
C TRP A 253 -12.98 14.01 7.07
N ARG A 254 -13.77 13.01 7.54
CA ARG A 254 -15.10 13.25 8.15
C ARG A 254 -15.01 14.22 9.33
N VAL A 255 -14.03 14.03 10.22
CA VAL A 255 -13.76 14.92 11.37
C VAL A 255 -13.41 16.34 10.91
N ILE A 256 -12.54 16.49 9.90
CA ILE A 256 -12.15 17.81 9.34
C ILE A 256 -13.33 18.48 8.63
N THR A 257 -14.17 17.71 7.94
CA THR A 257 -15.38 18.22 7.28
C THR A 257 -16.54 18.49 8.24
N ALA A 258 -16.31 18.40 9.55
CA ALA A 258 -17.31 18.60 10.60
C ALA A 258 -18.59 17.79 10.34
N ARG A 259 -18.48 16.62 9.71
CA ARG A 259 -19.57 15.66 9.72
C ARG A 259 -19.69 15.18 11.16
N PRO A 260 -20.83 15.40 11.84
CA PRO A 260 -20.95 15.13 13.26
C PRO A 260 -20.65 13.65 13.48
N VAL A 261 -19.61 13.37 14.27
CA VAL A 261 -19.42 12.04 14.85
C VAL A 261 -20.45 11.99 15.96
N SER A 262 -21.53 11.22 15.79
CA SER A 262 -22.48 10.97 16.85
C SER A 262 -21.74 10.20 17.95
N TYR A 263 -21.41 10.90 19.04
CA TYR A 263 -20.99 10.22 20.25
C TYR A 263 -22.21 9.49 20.79
N SER A 264 -22.10 8.17 20.95
CA SER A 264 -23.15 7.39 21.59
C SER A 264 -23.43 7.99 22.97
N VAL A 265 -24.69 7.96 23.42
CA VAL A 265 -25.07 8.46 24.75
C VAL A 265 -24.24 7.77 25.86
N GLY A 266 -23.80 6.53 25.61
CA GLY A 266 -22.88 5.78 26.46
C GLY A 266 -21.47 6.38 26.55
N ASP A 267 -20.87 6.79 25.42
CA ASP A 267 -19.55 7.43 25.40
C ASP A 267 -19.57 8.82 26.04
N VAL A 268 -20.65 9.58 25.81
CA VAL A 268 -20.88 10.84 26.52
C VAL A 268 -20.99 10.56 28.02
N SER A 269 -21.73 9.53 28.45
CA SER A 269 -21.85 9.21 29.89
C SER A 269 -20.55 8.74 30.56
N ARG A 270 -19.64 8.07 29.80
CA ARG A 270 -18.37 7.54 30.32
C ARG A 270 -17.23 8.56 30.27
N ASN A 271 -17.18 9.39 29.24
CA ASN A 271 -16.04 10.29 28.97
C ASN A 271 -16.38 11.77 29.06
N SER A 272 -17.65 12.18 29.19
CA SER A 272 -18.02 13.56 29.49
C SER A 272 -17.69 13.86 30.95
N SER A 273 -16.86 14.89 31.17
CA SER A 273 -16.67 15.50 32.49
C SER A 273 -17.83 16.42 32.88
N TYR A 274 -18.78 16.68 31.97
CA TYR A 274 -19.92 17.55 32.20
C TYR A 274 -21.17 16.72 32.49
N ARG A 275 -21.78 16.90 33.67
CA ARG A 275 -23.11 16.37 34.00
C ARG A 275 -24.14 17.51 34.07
N PRO A 276 -25.36 17.32 33.53
CA PRO A 276 -26.44 18.27 33.74
C PRO A 276 -26.71 18.44 35.25
N GLY A 277 -26.41 19.64 35.77
CA GLY A 277 -26.50 19.95 37.21
C GLY A 277 -25.16 20.19 37.90
N ASP A 278 -24.02 19.95 37.23
CA ASP A 278 -22.73 20.42 37.73
C ASP A 278 -22.71 21.95 37.71
N PRO A 279 -22.22 22.62 38.77
CA PRO A 279 -22.02 24.06 38.74
C PRO A 279 -21.08 24.37 37.57
N GLY A 280 -21.50 25.27 36.69
CA GLY A 280 -20.63 25.77 35.63
C GLY A 280 -19.30 26.24 36.22
N PRO A 281 -18.19 26.19 35.45
CA PRO A 281 -16.90 26.61 35.97
C PRO A 281 -17.03 28.00 36.61
N GLY A 282 -16.78 28.05 37.91
CA GLY A 282 -16.86 29.29 38.68
C GLY A 282 -15.87 30.33 38.14
N PRO A 283 -16.08 31.62 38.43
CA PRO A 283 -15.33 32.74 37.84
C PRO A 283 -13.85 32.86 38.25
N ASP A 284 -13.21 31.80 38.77
CA ASP A 284 -11.83 31.84 39.26
C ASP A 284 -10.82 31.24 38.24
N LEU A 285 -11.04 31.50 36.94
CA LEU A 285 -10.03 31.41 35.87
C LEU A 285 -9.94 32.72 35.10
#